data_AF-B1YDB2-F1
#
_entry.id   AF-B1YDB2-F1
#
_cell.length_a   1.000
_cell.length_b   1.000
_cell.length_c   1.000
_cell.angle_alpha   90.00
_cell.angle_beta   90.00
_cell.angle_gamma   90.00
#
_symmetry.space_group_name_H-M   'P 1'
#
loop_
_entity.id
_entity.type
_entity.pdbx_description
1 polymer ?
#
loop_
_entity_poly.entity_id
_entity_poly.type
_entity_poly.pdbx_seq_one_letter_code
_entity_poly.pdbx_strand_id
1 'polypeptide(L)'
;MGGAVLVVLAGGLSSRFGRDKCTYVYGGRRLIDYVIEAGRPVAGRVAIAAGRNAALYPGEEVVEDSPRFSGPLAAVDSAVYRYEGPLLFAPCDTPFLKPAAFEGLLAARSPLAVWVYPSGRVESAVFKAEAKAARPILDLLARFGRGRIDDLFRVGETAFLSMERHGVDPAWFINVNKPADLEASAAVVKRRIYAEDNVVSWEEPPLVKWLMGGGLDPLRRELLRYLELGLFSMAAHVAKDLSRFIPAYEALAEALYEASGVEKAR
;
A
#
# COMPACT_ATOMS: atom_id res chain seq x y z
N MET A 1 22.77 -13.01 -5.31
CA MET A 1 21.75 -11.95 -5.43
C MET A 1 20.44 -12.57 -5.01
N GLY A 2 19.87 -12.10 -3.90
CA GLY A 2 18.64 -12.68 -3.34
C GLY A 2 17.44 -12.36 -4.23
N GLY A 3 16.59 -13.35 -4.51
CA GLY A 3 15.32 -13.13 -5.21
C GLY A 3 14.35 -12.29 -4.37
N ALA A 4 13.31 -11.76 -5.01
CA ALA A 4 12.29 -10.98 -4.31
C ALA A 4 11.59 -11.80 -3.23
N VAL A 5 11.15 -11.14 -2.15
CA VAL A 5 10.37 -11.75 -1.08
C VAL A 5 8.96 -11.18 -1.09
N LEU A 6 7.94 -12.05 -1.13
CA LEU A 6 6.56 -11.66 -0.90
C LEU A 6 6.28 -11.66 0.61
N VAL A 7 5.85 -10.53 1.13
CA VAL A 7 5.41 -10.34 2.51
C VAL A 7 3.89 -10.21 2.49
N VAL A 8 3.19 -11.24 2.96
CA VAL A 8 1.73 -11.24 3.01
C VAL A 8 1.28 -10.63 4.34
N LEU A 9 0.55 -9.53 4.27
CA LEU A 9 0.03 -8.81 5.42
C LEU A 9 -1.19 -9.57 5.97
N ALA A 10 -0.97 -10.25 7.09
CA ALA A 10 -1.96 -11.08 7.77
C ALA A 10 -2.22 -10.62 9.22
N GLY A 11 -1.70 -9.46 9.59
CA GLY A 11 -1.89 -8.84 10.90
C GLY A 11 -3.18 -8.03 10.94
N GLY A 12 -4.14 -8.46 11.76
CA GLY A 12 -5.39 -7.74 11.99
C GLY A 12 -6.38 -8.54 12.84
N LEU A 13 -7.16 -7.87 13.67
CA LEU A 13 -8.28 -8.49 14.38
C LEU A 13 -9.49 -8.53 13.45
N SER A 14 -9.70 -9.64 12.74
CA SER A 14 -10.97 -9.84 12.02
C SER A 14 -12.04 -10.32 12.99
N SER A 15 -12.61 -9.39 13.76
CA SER A 15 -13.73 -9.68 14.67
C SER A 15 -15.02 -10.09 13.93
N ARG A 16 -15.11 -9.77 12.63
CA ARG A 16 -16.31 -9.96 11.80
C ARG A 16 -16.41 -11.35 11.15
N PHE A 17 -15.34 -12.15 11.15
CA PHE A 17 -15.33 -13.51 10.58
C PHE A 17 -15.53 -14.63 11.63
N GLY A 18 -15.58 -14.31 12.93
CA GLY A 18 -15.60 -15.30 14.02
C GLY A 18 -14.29 -16.12 14.17
N ARG A 19 -13.40 -16.05 13.18
CA ARG A 19 -12.05 -16.62 13.09
C ARG A 19 -11.15 -15.68 12.28
N ASP A 20 -9.84 -15.91 12.30
CA ASP A 20 -8.90 -15.15 11.48
C ASP A 20 -9.26 -15.27 9.98
N LYS A 21 -9.34 -14.11 9.32
CA LYS A 21 -9.79 -13.97 7.93
C LYS A 21 -8.85 -14.62 6.93
N CYS A 22 -7.54 -14.50 7.15
CA CYS A 22 -6.52 -15.01 6.22
C CYS A 22 -6.54 -16.54 6.16
N THR A 23 -6.94 -17.19 7.26
CA THR A 23 -7.10 -18.65 7.35
C THR A 23 -8.49 -19.16 6.93
N TYR A 24 -9.41 -18.26 6.54
CA TYR A 24 -10.71 -18.66 6.02
C TYR A 24 -10.55 -19.50 4.75
N VAL A 25 -11.22 -20.65 4.70
CA VAL A 25 -11.16 -21.58 3.57
C VAL A 25 -12.24 -21.25 2.55
N TYR A 26 -11.82 -20.94 1.34
CA TYR A 26 -12.66 -20.74 0.15
C TYR A 26 -12.17 -21.68 -0.95
N GLY A 27 -13.07 -22.38 -1.65
CA GLY A 27 -12.68 -23.31 -2.72
C GLY A 27 -11.70 -24.41 -2.29
N GLY A 28 -11.71 -24.79 -1.00
CA GLY A 28 -10.79 -25.79 -0.43
C GLY A 28 -9.40 -25.28 -0.04
N ARG A 29 -9.13 -23.97 -0.16
CA ARG A 29 -7.83 -23.34 0.15
C ARG A 29 -8.00 -22.12 1.06
N ARG A 30 -6.97 -21.75 1.84
CA ARG A 30 -7.04 -20.54 2.68
C ARG A 30 -6.99 -19.30 1.78
N LEU A 31 -7.64 -18.19 2.16
CA LEU A 31 -7.55 -16.92 1.40
C LEU A 31 -6.10 -16.49 1.16
N ILE A 32 -5.24 -16.63 2.17
CA ILE A 32 -3.82 -16.32 2.06
C ILE A 32 -3.11 -17.14 0.97
N ASP A 33 -3.53 -18.39 0.74
CA ASP A 33 -2.88 -19.28 -0.23
C ASP A 33 -3.08 -18.82 -1.67
N TYR A 34 -4.17 -18.09 -1.97
CA TYR A 34 -4.40 -17.48 -3.28
C TYR A 34 -3.40 -16.35 -3.55
N VAL A 35 -3.17 -15.48 -2.56
CA VAL A 35 -2.19 -14.39 -2.64
C VAL A 35 -0.78 -14.93 -2.77
N ILE A 36 -0.45 -15.95 -1.98
CA ILE A 36 0.85 -16.64 -2.05
C ILE A 36 1.09 -17.21 -3.45
N GLU A 37 0.13 -17.96 -3.99
CA GLU A 37 0.24 -18.53 -5.33
C GLU A 37 0.42 -17.46 -6.41
N ALA A 38 -0.33 -16.36 -6.33
CA ALA A 38 -0.20 -15.27 -7.28
C ALA A 38 1.21 -14.64 -7.27
N GLY A 39 1.89 -14.54 -6.13
CA GLY A 39 3.24 -13.96 -6.05
C GLY A 39 4.39 -14.94 -6.29
N ARG A 40 4.17 -16.26 -6.19
CA ARG A 40 5.22 -17.29 -6.36
C ARG A 40 6.04 -17.21 -7.65
N PRO A 41 5.47 -16.84 -8.83
CA PRO A 41 6.25 -16.74 -10.06
C PRO A 41 7.39 -15.72 -10.01
N VAL A 42 7.29 -14.70 -9.15
CA VAL A 42 8.29 -13.63 -9.05
C VAL A 42 9.01 -13.57 -7.70
N ALA A 43 8.42 -14.15 -6.65
CA ALA A 43 8.99 -14.18 -5.32
C ALA A 43 9.53 -15.57 -4.98
N GLY A 44 10.86 -15.68 -4.85
CA GLY A 44 11.53 -16.93 -4.47
C GLY A 44 11.36 -17.29 -2.99
N ARG A 45 10.83 -16.37 -2.18
CA ARG A 45 10.56 -16.54 -0.76
C ARG A 45 9.25 -15.86 -0.39
N VAL A 46 8.54 -16.43 0.58
CA VAL A 46 7.30 -15.89 1.11
C VAL A 46 7.43 -15.79 2.62
N ALA A 47 6.95 -14.68 3.18
CA ALA A 47 6.87 -14.44 4.61
C ALA A 47 5.48 -13.91 4.96
N ILE A 48 4.97 -14.29 6.12
CA ILE A 48 3.66 -13.88 6.61
C ILE A 48 3.87 -12.90 7.75
N ALA A 49 3.44 -11.66 7.56
CA ALA A 49 3.39 -10.68 8.64
C ALA A 49 2.10 -10.89 9.42
N ALA A 50 2.15 -11.79 10.42
CA ALA A 50 0.98 -12.25 11.17
C ALA A 50 0.72 -11.44 12.46
N GLY A 51 1.65 -10.56 12.86
CA GLY A 51 1.60 -9.88 14.16
C GLY A 51 1.41 -10.89 15.31
N ARG A 52 0.38 -10.70 16.13
CA ARG A 52 0.05 -11.60 17.25
C ARG A 52 -0.51 -12.97 16.83
N ASN A 53 -0.81 -13.17 15.55
CA ASN A 53 -1.43 -14.38 15.02
C ASN A 53 -0.42 -15.40 14.47
N ALA A 54 0.87 -15.30 14.84
CA ALA A 54 1.93 -16.19 14.35
C ALA A 54 1.60 -17.69 14.50
N ALA A 55 0.94 -18.07 15.60
CA ALA A 55 0.55 -19.45 15.88
C ALA A 55 -0.44 -20.05 14.85
N LEU A 56 -1.10 -19.23 14.04
CA LEU A 56 -2.03 -19.67 13.00
C LEU A 56 -1.32 -20.18 11.73
N TYR A 57 0.01 -20.00 11.63
CA TYR A 57 0.78 -20.32 10.44
C TYR A 57 1.93 -21.31 10.76
N PRO A 58 1.62 -22.52 11.25
CA PRO A 58 2.63 -23.50 11.58
C PRO A 58 3.41 -23.92 10.32
N GLY A 59 4.74 -23.89 10.39
CA GLY A 59 5.63 -24.27 9.30
C GLY A 59 5.85 -23.19 8.23
N GLU A 60 5.16 -22.06 8.32
CA GLU A 60 5.40 -20.90 7.46
C GLU A 60 6.42 -19.96 8.08
N GLU A 61 7.11 -19.17 7.25
CA GLU A 61 7.96 -18.10 7.77
C GLU A 61 7.10 -16.92 8.22
N VAL A 62 7.20 -16.55 9.50
CA VAL A 62 6.47 -15.44 10.10
C VAL A 62 7.39 -14.28 10.45
N VAL A 63 6.89 -13.06 10.23
CA VAL A 63 7.51 -11.81 10.66
C VAL A 63 6.66 -11.17 11.74
N GLU A 64 7.28 -10.83 12.87
CA GLU A 64 6.65 -10.08 13.96
C GLU A 64 6.54 -8.60 13.61
N ASP A 65 5.47 -7.95 14.06
CA ASP A 65 5.27 -6.52 13.84
C ASP A 65 6.29 -5.68 14.62
N SER A 66 6.83 -4.66 13.96
CA SER A 66 7.75 -3.72 14.60
C SER A 66 7.07 -2.94 15.73
N PRO A 67 7.72 -2.79 16.90
CA PRO A 67 7.16 -1.98 17.98
C PRO A 67 7.17 -0.47 17.67
N ARG A 68 7.83 -0.03 16.59
CA ARG A 68 7.94 1.39 16.20
C ARG A 68 6.67 1.92 15.54
N PHE A 69 5.82 1.03 15.02
CA PHE A 69 4.65 1.37 14.22
C PHE A 69 3.45 0.52 14.61
N SER A 70 2.30 0.86 14.02
CA SER A 70 1.08 0.05 14.09
C SER A 70 0.52 -0.20 12.70
N GLY A 71 -0.32 -1.24 12.57
CA GLY A 71 -0.92 -1.61 11.29
C GLY A 71 0.11 -2.05 10.25
N PRO A 72 -0.20 -1.89 8.94
CA PRO A 72 0.65 -2.38 7.86
C PRO A 72 2.10 -1.87 7.90
N LEU A 73 2.34 -0.64 8.36
CA LEU A 73 3.69 -0.08 8.41
C LEU A 73 4.61 -0.81 9.40
N ALA A 74 4.05 -1.45 10.44
CA ALA A 74 4.81 -2.28 11.38
C ALA A 74 5.36 -3.54 10.71
N ALA A 75 4.58 -4.16 9.83
CA ALA A 75 5.02 -5.30 9.03
C ALA A 75 6.07 -4.90 7.99
N VAL A 76 5.87 -3.75 7.33
CA VAL A 76 6.84 -3.19 6.38
C VAL A 76 8.17 -2.94 7.05
N ASP A 77 8.14 -2.30 8.22
CA ASP A 77 9.32 -2.00 9.00
C ASP A 77 10.10 -3.28 9.35
N SER A 78 9.45 -4.27 9.96
CA SER A 78 10.12 -5.54 10.28
C SER A 78 10.68 -6.25 9.04
N ALA A 79 9.94 -6.25 7.93
CA ALA A 79 10.36 -6.92 6.71
C ALA A 79 11.62 -6.28 6.10
N VAL A 80 11.68 -4.94 6.03
CA VAL A 80 12.84 -4.26 5.42
C VAL A 80 14.13 -4.45 6.22
N TYR A 81 14.07 -4.69 7.54
CA TYR A 81 15.26 -5.00 8.35
C TYR A 81 15.59 -6.49 8.41
N ARG A 82 14.64 -7.37 8.08
CA ARG A 82 14.84 -8.82 8.07
C ARG A 82 15.36 -9.36 6.74
N TYR A 83 14.92 -8.78 5.63
CA TYR A 83 15.25 -9.25 4.29
C TYR A 83 16.10 -8.22 3.53
N GLU A 84 16.88 -8.74 2.60
CA GLU A 84 17.64 -7.94 1.63
C GLU A 84 17.00 -8.09 0.24
N GLY A 85 17.13 -7.07 -0.59
CA GLY A 85 16.57 -7.05 -1.96
C GLY A 85 15.12 -6.53 -2.03
N PRO A 86 14.43 -6.80 -3.15
CA PRO A 86 13.08 -6.32 -3.39
C PRO A 86 12.06 -7.05 -2.52
N LEU A 87 11.19 -6.28 -1.87
CA LEU A 87 10.06 -6.77 -1.10
C LEU A 87 8.77 -6.41 -1.81
N LEU A 88 7.87 -7.38 -1.96
CA LEU A 88 6.52 -7.19 -2.43
C LEU A 88 5.58 -7.37 -1.25
N PHE A 89 4.65 -6.45 -1.05
CA PHE A 89 3.65 -6.51 0.01
C PHE A 89 2.27 -6.70 -0.61
N ALA A 90 1.44 -7.53 0.00
CA ALA A 90 0.03 -7.68 -0.37
C ALA A 90 -0.78 -8.14 0.85
N PRO A 91 -2.05 -7.73 0.99
CA PRO A 91 -2.88 -8.19 2.08
C PRO A 91 -3.43 -9.60 1.81
N CYS A 92 -3.62 -10.38 2.86
CA CYS A 92 -4.05 -11.78 2.76
C CYS A 92 -5.47 -11.96 2.18
N ASP A 93 -6.24 -10.87 2.05
CA ASP A 93 -7.67 -10.85 1.75
C ASP A 93 -7.99 -10.41 0.32
N THR A 94 -7.02 -10.44 -0.58
CA THR A 94 -7.14 -10.11 -2.01
C THR A 94 -6.96 -11.37 -2.87
N PRO A 95 -7.87 -12.37 -2.78
CA PRO A 95 -7.67 -13.67 -3.42
C PRO A 95 -7.71 -13.63 -4.96
N PHE A 96 -8.11 -12.49 -5.55
CA PHE A 96 -8.19 -12.31 -7.00
C PHE A 96 -6.91 -11.77 -7.63
N LEU A 97 -5.88 -11.46 -6.83
CA LEU A 97 -4.58 -11.03 -7.33
C LEU A 97 -4.01 -12.02 -8.34
N LYS A 98 -3.31 -11.49 -9.33
CA LYS A 98 -2.69 -12.26 -10.41
C LYS A 98 -1.18 -12.03 -10.43
N PRO A 99 -0.39 -12.99 -10.96
CA PRO A 99 1.06 -12.82 -11.12
C PRO A 99 1.46 -11.51 -11.78
N ALA A 100 0.74 -11.09 -12.82
CA ALA A 100 0.97 -9.83 -13.54
C ALA A 100 1.01 -8.59 -12.62
N ALA A 101 0.22 -8.56 -11.54
CA ALA A 101 0.23 -7.46 -10.58
C ALA A 101 1.56 -7.35 -9.82
N PHE A 102 2.20 -8.48 -9.52
CA PHE A 102 3.50 -8.53 -8.86
C PHE A 102 4.66 -8.36 -9.85
N GLU A 103 4.53 -8.91 -11.06
CA GLU A 103 5.50 -8.74 -12.15
C GLU A 103 5.68 -7.26 -12.51
N GLY A 104 4.59 -6.52 -12.69
CA GLY A 104 4.65 -5.09 -13.00
C GLY A 104 5.31 -4.27 -11.89
N LEU A 105 5.01 -4.57 -10.62
CA LEU A 105 5.67 -3.92 -9.48
C LEU A 105 7.17 -4.21 -9.44
N LEU A 106 7.57 -5.48 -9.63
CA LEU A 106 8.96 -5.88 -9.59
C LEU A 106 9.78 -5.31 -10.75
N ALA A 107 9.17 -5.17 -11.93
CA ALA A 107 9.80 -4.60 -13.12
C ALA A 107 10.06 -3.08 -13.00
N ALA A 108 9.38 -2.37 -12.09
CA ALA A 108 9.60 -0.95 -11.87
C ALA A 108 11.03 -0.69 -11.36
N ARG A 109 11.72 0.27 -11.99
CA ARG A 109 13.11 0.63 -11.67
C ARG A 109 13.24 1.40 -10.35
N SER A 110 12.23 2.21 -10.02
CA SER A 110 12.22 2.97 -8.77
C SER A 110 12.24 2.04 -7.56
N PRO A 111 12.83 2.49 -6.43
CA PRO A 111 12.95 1.68 -5.23
C PRO A 111 11.59 1.35 -4.61
N LEU A 112 10.61 2.25 -4.77
CA LEU A 112 9.23 2.01 -4.41
C LEU A 112 8.38 1.95 -5.68
N ALA A 113 7.37 1.09 -5.71
CA ALA A 113 6.37 1.08 -6.77
C ALA A 113 5.01 0.70 -6.23
N VAL A 114 3.95 1.33 -6.75
CA VAL A 114 2.57 1.12 -6.31
C VAL A 114 1.62 1.28 -7.49
N TRP A 115 0.51 0.56 -7.46
CA TRP A 115 -0.53 0.68 -8.49
C TRP A 115 -1.45 1.87 -8.23
N VAL A 116 -1.96 2.46 -9.31
CA VAL A 116 -2.93 3.54 -9.28
C VAL A 116 -4.14 3.17 -10.14
N TYR A 117 -5.31 3.21 -9.53
CA TYR A 117 -6.59 3.02 -10.22
C TYR A 117 -6.81 4.16 -11.21
N PRO A 118 -7.61 3.96 -12.28
CA PRO A 118 -7.92 5.06 -13.20
C PRO A 118 -8.59 6.26 -12.53
N SER A 119 -9.21 6.09 -11.35
CA SER A 119 -9.79 7.15 -10.53
C SER A 119 -8.75 8.02 -9.80
N GLY A 120 -7.45 7.74 -9.91
CA GLY A 120 -6.39 8.44 -9.19
C GLY A 120 -6.22 8.00 -7.73
N ARG A 121 -6.89 6.92 -7.31
CA ARG A 121 -6.65 6.25 -6.04
C ARG A 121 -5.37 5.42 -6.14
N VAL A 122 -4.49 5.54 -5.15
CA VAL A 122 -3.32 4.68 -4.97
C VAL A 122 -3.71 3.40 -4.21
N GLU A 123 -3.25 2.25 -4.68
CA GLU A 123 -3.45 0.95 -4.02
C GLU A 123 -2.31 0.67 -3.04
N SER A 124 -2.37 1.33 -1.89
CA SER A 124 -1.26 1.35 -0.93
C SER A 124 -1.08 0.04 -0.16
N ALA A 125 -1.99 -0.93 -0.30
CA ALA A 125 -1.85 -2.25 0.33
C ALA A 125 -1.02 -3.24 -0.52
N VAL A 126 -0.88 -2.99 -1.82
CA VAL A 126 -0.13 -3.87 -2.75
C VAL A 126 0.96 -3.07 -3.45
N PHE A 127 2.21 -3.25 -3.01
CA PHE A 127 3.32 -2.40 -3.46
C PHE A 127 4.68 -3.12 -3.36
N LYS A 128 5.68 -2.55 -4.04
CA LYS A 128 7.09 -2.93 -3.95
C LYS A 128 7.84 -1.93 -3.06
N ALA A 129 8.77 -2.43 -2.24
CA ALA A 129 9.82 -1.62 -1.65
C ALA A 129 11.20 -2.32 -1.70
N GLU A 130 12.23 -1.59 -2.10
CA GLU A 130 13.62 -2.00 -1.90
C GLU A 130 14.03 -1.73 -0.46
N ALA A 131 14.47 -2.78 0.26
CA ALA A 131 14.77 -2.70 1.68
C ALA A 131 15.72 -1.54 2.04
N LYS A 132 16.81 -1.37 1.27
CA LYS A 132 17.82 -0.33 1.53
C LYS A 132 17.28 1.09 1.38
N ALA A 133 16.35 1.32 0.46
CA ALA A 133 15.76 2.63 0.24
C ALA A 133 14.67 2.94 1.27
N ALA A 134 13.91 1.92 1.70
CA ALA A 134 12.82 2.07 2.66
C ALA A 134 13.31 2.34 4.10
N ARG A 135 14.41 1.71 4.54
CA ARG A 135 14.95 1.84 5.91
C ARG A 135 15.11 3.30 6.38
N PRO A 136 15.86 4.20 5.70
CA PRO A 136 16.03 5.57 6.17
C PRO A 136 14.71 6.37 6.19
N ILE A 137 13.78 6.04 5.30
CA ILE A 137 12.45 6.67 5.28
C ILE A 137 11.68 6.24 6.52
N LEU A 138 11.66 4.94 6.84
CA LEU A 138 10.99 4.41 8.02
C LEU A 138 11.61 4.94 9.32
N ASP A 139 12.93 5.06 9.40
CA ASP A 139 13.59 5.70 10.56
C ASP A 139 13.10 7.14 10.77
N LEU A 140 12.95 7.90 9.69
CA LEU A 140 12.41 9.25 9.72
C LEU A 140 10.94 9.28 10.13
N LEU A 141 10.11 8.42 9.54
CA LEU A 141 8.67 8.34 9.86
C LEU A 141 8.46 7.95 11.33
N ALA A 142 9.23 6.98 11.84
CA ALA A 142 9.21 6.57 13.24
C ALA A 142 9.56 7.73 14.18
N ARG A 143 10.64 8.47 13.87
CA ARG A 143 11.08 9.65 14.65
C ARG A 143 9.98 10.70 14.80
N PHE A 144 9.17 10.89 13.76
CA PHE A 144 8.09 11.87 13.73
C PHE A 144 6.70 11.29 14.06
N GLY A 145 6.61 10.03 14.47
CA GLY A 145 5.34 9.37 14.80
C GLY A 145 4.37 9.28 13.63
N ARG A 146 4.88 9.15 12.40
CA ARG A 146 4.08 9.03 11.16
C ARG A 146 3.81 7.56 10.87
N GLY A 147 2.54 7.15 10.95
CA GLY A 147 2.13 5.75 10.77
C GLY A 147 1.36 5.43 9.48
N ARG A 148 1.18 6.39 8.57
CA ARG A 148 0.45 6.18 7.32
C ARG A 148 1.40 5.61 6.26
N ILE A 149 1.02 4.48 5.66
CA ILE A 149 1.86 3.82 4.64
C ILE A 149 2.13 4.72 3.43
N ASP A 150 1.17 5.55 3.04
CA ASP A 150 1.32 6.51 1.95
C ASP A 150 2.44 7.52 2.19
N ASP A 151 2.81 7.78 3.46
CA ASP A 151 3.95 8.65 3.75
C ASP A 151 5.29 8.02 3.31
N LEU A 152 5.37 6.69 3.16
CA LEU A 152 6.52 6.02 2.53
C LEU A 152 6.70 6.52 1.08
N PHE A 153 5.60 6.58 0.32
CA PHE A 153 5.60 7.01 -1.08
C PHE A 153 5.78 8.52 -1.26
N ARG A 154 5.41 9.31 -0.23
CA ARG A 154 5.61 10.77 -0.22
C ARG A 154 7.07 11.17 -0.02
N VAL A 155 7.85 10.31 0.63
CA VAL A 155 9.26 10.57 0.94
C VAL A 155 10.18 9.90 -0.07
N GLY A 156 9.94 8.63 -0.41
CA GLY A 156 10.80 7.87 -1.32
C GLY A 156 10.49 8.12 -2.78
N GLU A 157 11.51 7.95 -3.63
CA GLU A 157 11.28 7.84 -5.08
C GLU A 157 10.33 6.68 -5.37
N THR A 158 9.18 7.00 -5.95
CA THR A 158 8.09 6.04 -6.16
C THR A 158 7.62 6.05 -7.60
N ALA A 159 7.54 4.87 -8.21
CA ALA A 159 6.82 4.66 -9.46
C ALA A 159 5.33 4.41 -9.16
N PHE A 160 4.49 5.34 -9.61
CA PHE A 160 3.03 5.24 -9.57
C PHE A 160 2.56 4.65 -10.90
N LEU A 161 2.28 3.36 -10.91
CA LEU A 161 1.98 2.59 -12.13
C LEU A 161 0.49 2.66 -12.45
N SER A 162 0.13 3.00 -13.69
CA SER A 162 -1.27 3.02 -14.11
C SER A 162 -1.79 1.61 -14.35
N MET A 163 -2.83 1.20 -13.60
CA MET A 163 -3.48 -0.08 -13.84
C MET A 163 -3.98 -0.23 -15.28
N GLU A 164 -4.52 0.85 -15.87
CA GLU A 164 -5.01 0.87 -17.25
C GLU A 164 -3.90 0.61 -18.26
N ARG A 165 -2.76 1.31 -18.13
CA ARG A 165 -1.60 1.17 -19.02
C ARG A 165 -1.01 -0.23 -19.05
N HIS A 166 -1.00 -0.90 -17.89
CA HIS A 166 -0.42 -2.23 -17.73
C HIS A 166 -1.44 -3.36 -17.90
N GLY A 167 -2.70 -3.05 -18.22
CA GLY A 167 -3.76 -4.06 -18.35
C GLY A 167 -4.05 -4.81 -17.04
N VAL A 168 -3.79 -4.16 -15.90
CA VAL A 168 -4.05 -4.68 -14.57
C VAL A 168 -5.49 -4.35 -14.20
N ASP A 169 -6.31 -5.37 -13.98
CA ASP A 169 -7.73 -5.16 -13.69
C ASP A 169 -7.93 -4.75 -12.21
N PRO A 170 -8.58 -3.60 -11.94
CA PRO A 170 -8.99 -3.20 -10.59
C PRO A 170 -9.69 -4.30 -9.78
N ALA A 171 -10.41 -5.21 -10.44
CA ALA A 171 -11.10 -6.33 -9.79
C ALA A 171 -10.15 -7.31 -9.09
N TRP A 172 -8.87 -7.36 -9.49
CA TRP A 172 -7.88 -8.22 -8.84
C TRP A 172 -7.54 -7.79 -7.41
N PHE A 173 -7.83 -6.54 -7.05
CA PHE A 173 -7.49 -5.93 -5.77
C PHE A 173 -8.68 -5.83 -4.81
N ILE A 174 -9.80 -6.48 -5.13
CA ILE A 174 -10.99 -6.48 -4.26
C ILE A 174 -10.69 -7.25 -2.97
N ASN A 175 -10.85 -6.56 -1.84
CA ASN A 175 -10.73 -7.16 -0.51
C ASN A 175 -12.00 -7.93 -0.16
N VAL A 176 -11.88 -9.22 0.13
CA VAL A 176 -13.00 -10.08 0.54
C VAL A 176 -13.19 -9.98 2.03
N ASN A 177 -14.08 -9.12 2.54
CA ASN A 177 -14.31 -8.89 3.97
C ASN A 177 -15.39 -9.78 4.61
N LYS A 178 -16.20 -10.43 3.80
CA LYS A 178 -17.21 -11.44 4.19
C LYS A 178 -17.34 -12.46 3.06
N PRO A 179 -17.85 -13.68 3.33
CA PRO A 179 -18.03 -14.68 2.28
C PRO A 179 -18.88 -14.19 1.09
N ALA A 180 -19.87 -13.32 1.33
CA ALA A 180 -20.70 -12.73 0.28
C ALA A 180 -19.91 -11.83 -0.69
N ASP A 181 -18.74 -11.30 -0.28
CA ASP A 181 -17.91 -10.46 -1.14
C ASP A 181 -17.21 -11.28 -2.24
N LEU A 182 -17.18 -12.62 -2.12
CA LEU A 182 -16.62 -13.52 -3.14
C LEU A 182 -17.48 -13.60 -4.41
N GLU A 183 -18.72 -13.15 -4.35
CA GLU A 183 -19.66 -13.06 -5.48
C GLU A 183 -19.80 -11.63 -6.02
N ALA A 184 -19.13 -10.65 -5.41
CA ALA A 184 -19.28 -9.24 -5.76
C ALA A 184 -18.57 -8.89 -7.07
N SER A 185 -19.28 -8.15 -7.94
CA SER A 185 -18.77 -7.66 -9.21
C SER A 185 -17.95 -6.37 -9.06
N ALA A 186 -17.04 -6.17 -10.01
CA ALA A 186 -16.06 -5.09 -10.01
C ALA A 186 -16.68 -3.69 -9.85
N ALA A 187 -15.97 -2.82 -9.12
CA ALA A 187 -16.36 -1.42 -8.99
C ALA A 187 -16.35 -0.73 -10.37
N VAL A 188 -17.48 -0.11 -10.73
CA VAL A 188 -17.59 0.68 -11.96
C VAL A 188 -16.70 1.92 -11.84
N VAL A 189 -15.63 1.98 -12.64
CA VAL A 189 -14.75 3.15 -12.73
C VAL A 189 -15.53 4.32 -13.34
N LYS A 190 -15.96 5.27 -12.50
CA LYS A 190 -16.79 6.41 -12.94
C LYS A 190 -15.99 7.50 -13.67
N ARG A 191 -14.66 7.58 -13.47
CA ARG A 191 -13.78 8.62 -14.06
C ARG A 191 -12.38 8.07 -14.32
N ARG A 192 -11.79 8.44 -15.46
CA ARG A 192 -10.43 8.08 -15.87
C ARG A 192 -9.57 9.34 -15.86
N ILE A 193 -8.80 9.51 -14.79
CA ILE A 193 -7.91 10.65 -14.56
C ILE A 193 -6.43 10.25 -14.48
N TYR A 194 -6.14 8.95 -14.37
CA TYR A 194 -4.78 8.43 -14.26
C TYR A 194 -4.53 7.29 -15.26
N ALA A 195 -3.91 7.62 -16.39
CA ALA A 195 -3.71 6.68 -17.50
C ALA A 195 -2.23 6.37 -17.80
N GLU A 196 -1.29 7.15 -17.27
CA GLU A 196 0.14 6.99 -17.53
C GLU A 196 0.92 6.76 -16.24
N ASP A 197 2.04 6.05 -16.35
CA ASP A 197 2.96 5.88 -15.23
C ASP A 197 3.64 7.21 -14.92
N ASN A 198 3.84 7.48 -13.63
CA ASN A 198 4.60 8.64 -13.18
C ASN A 198 5.63 8.20 -12.14
N VAL A 199 6.84 8.75 -12.22
CA VAL A 199 7.81 8.65 -11.14
C VAL A 199 7.81 9.98 -10.39
N VAL A 200 7.57 9.91 -9.08
CA VAL A 200 7.72 11.07 -8.20
C VAL A 200 8.96 10.85 -7.36
N SER A 201 9.89 11.78 -7.47
CA SER A 201 11.06 11.91 -6.61
C SER A 201 11.22 13.37 -6.22
N TRP A 202 11.85 13.58 -5.08
CA TRP A 202 12.12 14.91 -4.54
C TRP A 202 13.58 14.97 -4.14
N GLU A 203 14.28 16.04 -4.49
CA GLU A 203 15.60 16.33 -3.95
C GLU A 203 15.52 16.49 -2.41
N GLU A 204 14.53 17.26 -1.97
CA GLU A 204 14.13 17.34 -0.57
C GLU A 204 12.62 17.11 -0.46
N PRO A 205 12.17 15.94 0.06
CA PRO A 205 10.76 15.62 0.09
C PRO A 205 9.93 16.65 0.90
N PRO A 206 8.83 17.18 0.35
CA PRO A 206 8.05 18.22 1.02
C PRO A 206 7.53 17.84 2.41
N LEU A 207 7.11 16.59 2.60
CA LEU A 207 6.74 16.05 3.89
C LEU A 207 7.88 16.19 4.90
N VAL A 208 9.12 15.89 4.49
CA VAL A 208 10.31 15.98 5.34
C VAL A 208 10.66 17.43 5.67
N LYS A 209 10.61 18.33 4.68
CA LYS A 209 10.84 19.77 4.92
C LYS A 209 9.84 20.33 5.94
N TRP A 210 8.57 19.96 5.83
CA TRP A 210 7.55 20.37 6.79
C TRP A 210 7.78 19.77 8.18
N LEU A 211 8.11 18.48 8.28
CA LEU A 211 8.38 17.83 9.57
C LEU A 211 9.60 18.42 10.29
N MET A 212 10.65 18.78 9.54
CA MET A 212 11.91 19.28 10.11
C MET A 212 11.91 20.79 10.35
N GLY A 213 11.36 21.58 9.44
CA GLY A 213 11.47 23.04 9.42
C GLY A 213 10.15 23.79 9.53
N GLY A 214 9.02 23.08 9.57
CA GLY A 214 7.69 23.69 9.54
C GLY A 214 7.37 24.37 8.22
N GLY A 215 6.44 25.35 8.28
CA GLY A 215 5.95 26.08 7.11
C GLY A 215 5.00 25.25 6.23
N LEU A 216 4.01 25.90 5.62
CA LEU A 216 2.98 25.21 4.85
C LEU A 216 3.30 25.13 3.35
N ASP A 217 4.25 25.93 2.86
CA ASP A 217 4.61 25.97 1.43
C ASP A 217 5.14 24.65 0.87
N PRO A 218 5.95 23.86 1.59
CA PRO A 218 6.31 22.51 1.12
C PRO A 218 5.07 21.67 0.84
N LEU A 219 4.14 21.57 1.79
CA LEU A 219 2.91 20.79 1.62
C LEU A 219 2.01 21.34 0.50
N ARG A 220 1.95 22.66 0.29
CA ARG A 220 1.21 23.24 -0.85
C ARG A 220 1.82 22.82 -2.20
N ARG A 221 3.15 22.83 -2.33
CA ARG A 221 3.83 22.34 -3.54
C ARG A 221 3.57 20.85 -3.77
N GLU A 222 3.59 20.07 -2.70
CA GLU A 222 3.28 18.64 -2.75
C GLU A 222 1.84 18.39 -3.22
N LEU A 223 0.88 19.12 -2.65
CA LEU A 223 -0.54 19.04 -3.02
C LEU A 223 -0.73 19.34 -4.51
N LEU A 224 -0.17 20.46 -4.99
CA LEU A 224 -0.26 20.86 -6.39
C LEU A 224 0.33 19.79 -7.30
N ARG A 225 1.51 19.24 -6.94
CA ARG A 225 2.14 18.19 -7.74
C ARG A 225 1.29 16.93 -7.85
N TYR A 226 0.68 16.46 -6.77
CA TYR A 226 -0.19 15.29 -6.84
C TYR A 226 -1.48 15.56 -7.63
N LEU A 227 -2.02 16.78 -7.56
CA LEU A 227 -3.17 17.18 -8.38
C LEU A 227 -2.82 17.21 -9.88
N GLU A 228 -1.67 17.77 -10.25
CA GLU A 228 -1.16 17.79 -11.63
C GLU A 228 -1.01 16.39 -12.23
N LEU A 229 -0.60 15.42 -11.40
CA LEU A 229 -0.40 14.03 -11.80
C LEU A 229 -1.68 13.19 -11.73
N GLY A 230 -2.81 13.74 -11.23
CA GLY A 230 -4.03 12.96 -11.04
C GLY A 230 -3.99 11.97 -9.87
N LEU A 231 -3.03 12.10 -8.94
CA LEU A 231 -2.87 11.25 -7.75
C LEU A 231 -3.78 11.75 -6.61
N PHE A 232 -5.09 11.62 -6.79
CA PHE A 232 -6.08 12.25 -5.91
C PHE A 232 -6.04 11.75 -4.47
N SER A 233 -5.82 10.46 -4.21
CA SER A 233 -5.71 9.98 -2.83
C SER A 233 -4.45 10.52 -2.12
N MET A 234 -3.35 10.69 -2.85
CA MET A 234 -2.12 11.33 -2.32
C MET A 234 -2.34 12.82 -2.06
N ALA A 235 -3.01 13.53 -2.97
CA ALA A 235 -3.40 14.92 -2.75
C ALA A 235 -4.30 15.07 -1.51
N ALA A 236 -5.28 14.17 -1.32
CA ALA A 236 -6.13 14.15 -0.14
C ALA A 236 -5.34 13.95 1.16
N HIS A 237 -4.32 13.10 1.13
CA HIS A 237 -3.41 12.88 2.25
C HIS A 237 -2.63 14.13 2.65
N VAL A 238 -2.19 14.94 1.68
CA VAL A 238 -1.53 16.23 1.92
C VAL A 238 -2.52 17.27 2.43
N ALA A 239 -3.71 17.35 1.83
CA ALA A 239 -4.78 18.23 2.29
C ALA A 239 -5.16 17.95 3.76
N LYS A 240 -5.19 16.68 4.18
CA LYS A 240 -5.42 16.30 5.58
C LYS A 240 -4.28 16.72 6.52
N ASP A 241 -3.04 16.79 6.05
CA ASP A 241 -1.94 17.34 6.85
C ASP A 241 -2.07 18.88 6.97
N LEU A 242 -2.50 19.55 5.89
CA LEU A 242 -2.78 21.00 5.88
C LEU A 242 -4.01 21.37 6.74
N SER A 243 -5.02 20.50 6.85
CA SER A 243 -6.26 20.78 7.58
C SER A 243 -6.06 20.96 9.08
N ARG A 244 -4.94 20.43 9.62
CA ARG A 244 -4.49 20.66 11.00
C ARG A 244 -4.21 22.14 11.32
N PHE A 245 -3.95 22.95 10.29
CA PHE A 245 -3.64 24.38 10.42
C PHE A 245 -4.70 25.27 9.77
N ILE A 246 -5.30 24.80 8.67
CA ILE A 246 -6.31 25.53 7.90
C ILE A 246 -7.51 24.60 7.69
N PRO A 247 -8.56 24.66 8.54
CA PRO A 247 -9.67 23.71 8.54
C PRO A 247 -10.38 23.53 7.18
N ALA A 248 -10.36 24.54 6.30
CA ALA A 248 -10.93 24.46 4.95
C ALA A 248 -10.32 23.34 4.09
N TYR A 249 -9.07 22.92 4.35
CA TYR A 249 -8.47 21.79 3.63
C TYR A 249 -9.11 20.44 3.97
N GLU A 250 -9.88 20.33 5.06
CA GLU A 250 -10.61 19.12 5.38
C GLU A 250 -11.67 18.84 4.30
N ALA A 251 -12.44 19.85 3.90
CA ALA A 251 -13.42 19.73 2.82
C ALA A 251 -12.77 19.35 1.49
N LEU A 252 -11.57 19.88 1.21
CA LEU A 252 -10.81 19.50 0.01
C LEU A 252 -10.34 18.04 0.08
N ALA A 253 -9.83 17.58 1.23
CA ALA A 253 -9.40 16.20 1.41
C ALA A 253 -10.57 15.23 1.17
N GLU A 254 -11.74 15.53 1.75
CA GLU A 254 -12.97 14.76 1.58
C GLU A 254 -13.44 14.71 0.12
N ALA A 255 -13.45 15.86 -0.57
CA ALA A 255 -13.80 15.91 -1.99
C ALA A 255 -12.85 15.08 -2.87
N LEU A 256 -11.56 15.06 -2.55
CA LEU A 256 -10.56 14.27 -3.27
C LEU A 256 -10.71 12.76 -3.00
N TYR A 257 -10.98 12.36 -1.75
CA TYR A 257 -11.28 10.95 -1.45
C TYR A 257 -12.51 10.47 -2.20
N GLU A 258 -13.60 11.23 -2.18
CA GLU A 258 -14.82 10.92 -2.93
C GLU A 258 -14.54 10.81 -4.44
N ALA A 259 -13.82 11.77 -5.00
CA ALA A 259 -13.45 11.75 -6.42
C ALA A 259 -12.60 10.53 -6.81
N SER A 260 -11.76 10.04 -5.89
CA SER A 260 -10.92 8.86 -6.09
C SER A 260 -11.64 7.52 -5.86
N GLY A 261 -12.88 7.54 -5.35
CA GLY A 261 -13.64 6.32 -5.03
C GLY A 261 -13.18 5.64 -3.72
N VAL A 262 -12.56 6.40 -2.81
CA VAL A 262 -12.29 5.92 -1.45
C VAL A 262 -13.57 6.09 -0.64
N GLU A 263 -14.29 4.99 -0.40
CA GLU A 263 -15.41 4.98 0.54
C GLU A 263 -14.89 5.05 1.99
N LYS A 264 -15.52 5.87 2.83
CA LYS A 264 -15.21 5.88 4.27
C LYS A 264 -15.41 4.49 4.84
N ALA A 265 -14.45 4.00 5.63
CA ALA A 265 -14.70 2.92 6.56
C ALA A 265 -15.85 3.36 7.48
N ARG A 266 -17.04 2.76 7.29
CA ARG A 266 -18.18 2.91 8.19
C ARG A 266 -17.91 2.19 9.52
#